data_AF-A0A1X1RIX0-F1
#
_entry.id   AF-A0A1X1RIX0-F1
#
_cell.length_a   1.000
_cell.length_b   1.000
_cell.length_c   1.000
_cell.angle_alpha   90.00
_cell.angle_beta   90.00
_cell.angle_gamma   90.00
#
_symmetry.space_group_name_H-M   'P 1'
#
loop_
_entity.id
_entity.type
_entity.pdbx_description
1 polymer ?
#
loop_
_entity_poly.entity_id
_entity_poly.type
_entity_poly.pdbx_seq_one_letter_code
_entity_poly.pdbx_strand_id
1 'polypeptide(L)'
;MTISMSIVAARKRFDRAMSLLDSDPRDARAWFREATELDPSMADAWLGRIATGDEVLSTLQNLHACSGRLRRETNRLGVYLSAPVKAGPYLSITVTESSHVGLALASALIDRRQYEKAAALLDDSSLLDGWENHQWQQHIRAYLMFAAQRWADVVSVAASTLPPQAVIMSALSAATNTLAAHAAAHLGQARVAIDWTNRTELRPGEFELIAADSAYVRGMAHRLLDEEDDARIWLSKATINGALVESAKRALADPALQLVITSEETINTRTDKWDVTTEQSDQQRSEQENTERRAALLAEGRALLGNQVGLADVKRAVAELEDQIEVRSLRLAAGLPVASQTNHMLLVGPPGTGKTTTAEVLGKIYAGLGIVAHPEIIEVKRGDFCGEYIGASGPKTNELIRRSLGRILFMDEFYSLVERHHDGRPDMIGMEAVNQLLVALEVHRFDFCFIGAGYEQEVDEFLTVNPGLAGRFNRKLRFESYTPDELVEIAVRYGTPRATVMEPAAREALRAACTALRTHLAPDGSHGIDVMQNGRFARNVVERAERLRDSRVAGQHRADNGSVTVEDLQTLRARDITRAVIEACAEKHVPLML
;
A
#
# COMPACT_ATOMS: atom_id res chain seq x y z
N MET A 1 -65.17 10.12 23.08
CA MET A 1 -65.98 8.88 22.99
C MET A 1 -65.44 7.89 21.96
N THR A 2 -65.02 8.32 20.77
CA THR A 2 -64.49 7.47 19.69
C THR A 2 -63.26 6.62 20.05
N ILE A 3 -62.26 7.17 20.74
CA ILE A 3 -61.04 6.44 21.14
C ILE A 3 -61.35 5.30 22.13
N SER A 4 -62.24 5.56 23.10
CA SER A 4 -62.65 4.55 24.09
C SER A 4 -63.45 3.40 23.44
N MET A 5 -64.29 3.70 22.45
CA MET A 5 -65.00 2.66 21.68
C MET A 5 -64.05 1.82 20.82
N SER A 6 -62.98 2.42 20.26
CA SER A 6 -61.96 1.70 19.48
C SER A 6 -61.18 0.68 20.32
N ILE A 7 -60.75 1.05 21.52
CA ILE A 7 -60.03 0.16 22.43
C ILE A 7 -60.90 -1.03 22.87
N VAL A 8 -62.19 -0.78 23.18
CA VAL A 8 -63.13 -1.85 23.52
C VAL A 8 -63.36 -2.79 22.34
N ALA A 9 -63.45 -2.26 21.12
CA ALA A 9 -63.56 -3.08 19.91
C ALA A 9 -62.30 -3.92 19.67
N ALA A 10 -61.10 -3.32 19.78
CA ALA A 10 -59.81 -4.01 19.64
C ALA A 10 -59.67 -5.17 20.63
N ARG A 11 -60.05 -4.95 21.90
CA ARG A 11 -60.05 -6.01 22.93
C ARG A 11 -60.97 -7.17 22.57
N LYS A 12 -62.18 -6.89 22.06
CA LYS A 12 -63.08 -7.96 21.59
C LYS A 12 -62.48 -8.77 20.44
N ARG A 13 -61.76 -8.11 19.52
CA ARG A 13 -61.04 -8.80 18.43
C ARG A 13 -59.90 -9.66 18.98
N PHE A 14 -59.13 -9.14 19.93
CA PHE A 14 -58.07 -9.89 20.61
C PHE A 14 -58.59 -11.10 21.37
N ASP A 15 -59.66 -10.95 22.17
CA ASP A 15 -60.27 -12.06 22.93
C ASP A 15 -60.78 -13.16 21.98
N ARG A 16 -61.38 -12.77 20.85
CA ARG A 16 -61.80 -13.71 19.81
C ARG A 16 -60.61 -14.42 19.18
N ALA A 17 -59.54 -13.70 18.85
CA ALA A 17 -58.32 -14.28 18.30
C ALA A 17 -57.71 -15.32 19.26
N MET A 18 -57.61 -15.00 20.55
CA MET A 18 -57.10 -15.93 21.57
C MET A 18 -57.96 -17.19 21.70
N SER A 19 -59.30 -17.09 21.58
CA SER A 19 -60.18 -18.26 21.61
C SER A 19 -60.00 -19.22 20.43
N LEU A 20 -59.43 -18.72 19.33
CA LEU A 20 -59.22 -19.47 18.09
C LEU A 20 -57.76 -19.91 17.91
N LEU A 21 -56.82 -19.42 18.74
CA LEU A 21 -55.39 -19.59 18.53
C LEU A 21 -54.96 -21.05 18.33
N ASP A 22 -55.50 -21.96 19.14
CA ASP A 22 -55.15 -23.40 19.08
C ASP A 22 -56.00 -24.18 18.07
N SER A 23 -57.19 -23.69 17.71
CA SER A 23 -58.18 -24.42 16.90
C SER A 23 -58.18 -24.01 15.42
N ASP A 24 -57.99 -22.73 15.14
CA ASP A 24 -57.86 -22.15 13.80
C ASP A 24 -56.86 -20.97 13.82
N PRO A 25 -55.55 -21.24 13.73
CA PRO A 25 -54.52 -20.21 13.72
C PRO A 25 -54.64 -19.23 12.54
N ARG A 26 -55.26 -19.64 11.42
CA ARG A 26 -55.43 -18.77 10.25
C ARG A 26 -56.52 -17.75 10.50
N ASP A 27 -57.66 -18.17 11.06
CA ASP A 27 -58.73 -17.23 11.44
C ASP A 27 -58.27 -16.34 12.61
N ALA A 28 -57.59 -16.90 13.61
CA ALA A 28 -57.02 -16.14 14.73
C ALA A 28 -56.12 -14.99 14.25
N ARG A 29 -55.32 -15.21 13.19
CA ARG A 29 -54.49 -14.16 12.56
C ARG A 29 -55.30 -12.99 12.03
N ALA A 30 -56.43 -13.24 11.38
CA ALA A 30 -57.30 -12.19 10.86
C ALA A 30 -57.85 -11.32 12.01
N TRP A 31 -58.27 -11.95 13.11
CA TRP A 31 -58.73 -11.25 14.30
C TRP A 31 -57.62 -10.45 15.00
N PHE A 32 -56.40 -10.99 15.10
CA PHE A 32 -55.25 -10.23 15.61
C PHE A 32 -54.91 -9.04 14.70
N ARG A 33 -54.98 -9.21 13.38
CA ARG A 33 -54.77 -8.12 12.43
C ARG A 33 -55.79 -6.99 12.64
N GLU A 34 -57.08 -7.32 12.70
CA GLU A 34 -58.12 -6.33 13.00
C GLU A 34 -57.90 -5.65 14.35
N ALA A 35 -57.46 -6.39 15.38
CA ALA A 35 -57.12 -5.82 16.68
C ALA A 35 -55.99 -4.78 16.57
N THR A 36 -54.93 -5.07 15.80
CA THR A 36 -53.84 -4.12 15.56
C THR A 36 -54.21 -2.95 14.66
N GLU A 37 -55.18 -3.10 13.76
CA GLU A 37 -55.70 -2.00 12.94
C GLU A 37 -56.57 -1.04 13.77
N LEU A 38 -57.31 -1.56 14.75
CA LEU A 38 -58.14 -0.79 15.69
C LEU A 38 -57.34 -0.15 16.84
N ASP A 39 -56.28 -0.82 17.31
CA ASP A 39 -55.33 -0.32 18.30
C ASP A 39 -53.89 -0.73 17.92
N PRO A 40 -53.17 0.13 17.17
CA PRO A 40 -51.78 -0.13 16.79
C PRO A 40 -50.82 -0.24 17.98
N SER A 41 -51.24 0.14 19.19
CA SER A 41 -50.40 0.09 20.39
C SER A 41 -50.59 -1.18 21.22
N MET A 42 -51.44 -2.11 20.76
CA MET A 42 -51.73 -3.38 21.41
C MET A 42 -50.63 -4.42 21.10
N ALA A 43 -49.55 -4.40 21.89
CA ALA A 43 -48.40 -5.27 21.71
C ALA A 43 -48.74 -6.76 21.64
N ASP A 44 -49.63 -7.25 22.52
CA ASP A 44 -50.02 -8.66 22.55
C ASP A 44 -50.71 -9.10 21.25
N ALA A 45 -51.45 -8.21 20.58
CA ALA A 45 -52.06 -8.51 19.29
C ALA A 45 -51.01 -8.62 18.17
N TRP A 46 -49.99 -7.75 18.19
CA TRP A 46 -48.85 -7.88 17.27
C TRP A 46 -48.09 -9.18 17.50
N LEU A 47 -47.85 -9.57 18.75
CA LEU A 47 -47.25 -10.87 19.09
C LEU A 47 -48.14 -12.04 18.61
N GLY A 48 -49.46 -11.93 18.73
CA GLY A 48 -50.42 -12.91 18.25
C GLY A 48 -50.40 -13.09 16.73
N ARG A 49 -50.20 -12.01 15.96
CA ARG A 49 -49.98 -12.09 14.51
C ARG A 49 -48.73 -12.91 14.19
N ILE A 50 -47.63 -12.68 14.90
CA ILE A 50 -46.38 -13.41 14.69
C ILE A 50 -46.56 -14.88 15.09
N ALA A 51 -47.18 -15.17 16.23
CA ALA A 51 -47.48 -16.52 16.71
C ALA A 51 -48.33 -17.33 15.72
N THR A 52 -49.14 -16.66 14.90
CA THR A 52 -49.98 -17.27 13.86
C THR A 52 -49.35 -17.26 12.46
N GLY A 53 -48.08 -16.87 12.33
CA GLY A 53 -47.27 -16.97 11.10
C GLY A 53 -47.12 -15.67 10.28
N ASP A 54 -47.31 -14.49 10.89
CA ASP A 54 -46.98 -13.21 10.26
C ASP A 54 -45.49 -12.88 10.45
N GLU A 55 -44.69 -13.17 9.43
CA GLU A 55 -43.23 -12.96 9.42
C GLU A 55 -42.80 -11.62 8.78
N VAL A 56 -43.74 -10.69 8.56
CA VAL A 56 -43.42 -9.42 7.91
C VAL A 56 -42.60 -8.53 8.85
N LEU A 57 -41.50 -7.95 8.36
CA LEU A 57 -40.61 -7.09 9.17
C LEU A 57 -41.37 -5.96 9.88
N SER A 58 -42.33 -5.33 9.20
CA SER A 58 -43.13 -4.24 9.78
C SER A 58 -43.95 -4.69 10.97
N THR A 59 -44.42 -5.94 11.01
CA THR A 59 -45.16 -6.52 12.14
C THR A 59 -44.25 -6.57 13.38
N LEU A 60 -43.00 -7.01 13.21
CA LEU A 60 -42.01 -7.06 14.29
C LEU A 60 -41.52 -5.66 14.71
N GLN A 61 -41.38 -4.72 13.77
CA GLN A 61 -41.05 -3.32 14.07
C GLN A 61 -42.16 -2.63 14.88
N ASN A 62 -43.43 -2.85 14.51
CA ASN A 62 -44.57 -2.32 15.24
C ASN A 62 -44.68 -2.95 16.63
N LEU A 63 -44.43 -4.26 16.76
CA LEU A 63 -44.34 -4.92 18.05
C LEU A 63 -43.25 -4.30 18.92
N HIS A 64 -42.05 -4.09 18.38
CA HIS A 64 -40.94 -3.45 19.10
C HIS A 64 -41.29 -2.03 19.56
N ALA A 65 -41.94 -1.23 18.71
CA ALA A 65 -42.34 0.13 19.07
C ALA A 65 -43.33 0.20 20.26
N CYS A 66 -44.08 -0.87 20.53
CA CYS A 66 -45.01 -0.95 21.64
C CYS A 66 -44.68 -2.04 22.67
N SER A 67 -43.50 -2.65 22.63
CA SER A 67 -43.15 -3.85 23.39
C SER A 67 -43.19 -3.68 24.91
N GLY A 68 -43.02 -2.45 25.42
CA GLY A 68 -43.22 -2.13 26.84
C GLY A 68 -44.67 -2.32 27.34
N ARG A 69 -45.61 -2.64 26.44
CA ARG A 69 -47.01 -2.98 26.74
C ARG A 69 -47.31 -4.47 26.61
N LEU A 70 -46.30 -5.30 26.36
CA LEU A 70 -46.45 -6.75 26.34
C LEU A 70 -47.01 -7.27 27.67
N ARG A 71 -47.73 -8.37 27.56
CA ARG A 71 -48.46 -9.07 28.63
C ARG A 71 -49.68 -8.33 29.19
N ARG A 72 -50.03 -7.11 28.74
CA ARG A 72 -51.16 -6.37 29.32
C ARG A 72 -52.52 -7.04 29.08
N GLU A 73 -52.77 -7.47 27.85
CA GLU A 73 -54.04 -8.09 27.45
C GLU A 73 -54.05 -9.58 27.77
N THR A 74 -52.89 -10.27 27.69
CA THR A 74 -52.80 -11.67 28.10
C THR A 74 -52.94 -11.84 29.62
N ASN A 75 -52.34 -10.95 30.44
CA ASN A 75 -52.57 -10.94 31.89
C ASN A 75 -54.02 -10.64 32.24
N ARG A 76 -54.70 -9.77 31.47
CA ARG A 76 -56.15 -9.51 31.66
C ARG A 76 -56.98 -10.77 31.47
N LEU A 77 -56.63 -11.61 30.51
CA LEU A 77 -57.33 -12.86 30.21
C LEU A 77 -56.84 -14.06 31.04
N GLY A 78 -55.71 -13.93 31.75
CA GLY A 78 -55.08 -15.05 32.46
C GLY A 78 -54.53 -16.12 31.52
N VAL A 79 -54.12 -15.73 30.30
CA VAL A 79 -53.59 -16.63 29.27
C VAL A 79 -52.12 -16.34 29.00
N TYR A 80 -51.42 -17.28 28.37
CA TYR A 80 -50.04 -17.11 27.95
C TYR A 80 -49.96 -17.04 26.42
N LEU A 81 -49.09 -16.17 25.90
CA LEU A 81 -48.83 -16.02 24.48
C LEU A 81 -47.32 -15.89 24.27
N SER A 82 -46.80 -16.69 23.36
CA SER A 82 -45.42 -16.60 22.89
C SER A 82 -45.35 -16.85 21.40
N ALA A 83 -44.30 -16.35 20.76
CA ALA A 83 -44.04 -16.61 19.36
C ALA A 83 -42.57 -16.98 19.14
N PRO A 84 -42.26 -18.12 18.50
CA PRO A 84 -40.90 -18.37 18.04
C PRO A 84 -40.58 -17.44 16.87
N VAL A 85 -39.48 -16.72 16.95
CA VAL A 85 -38.99 -15.83 15.89
C VAL A 85 -37.56 -16.18 15.56
N LYS A 86 -37.24 -16.30 14.27
CA LYS A 86 -35.88 -16.58 13.80
C LYS A 86 -34.88 -15.57 14.40
N ALA A 87 -33.83 -16.08 15.01
CA ALA A 87 -32.76 -15.30 15.63
C ALA A 87 -31.41 -15.95 15.28
N GLY A 88 -30.74 -15.38 14.29
CA GLY A 88 -29.59 -16.00 13.63
C GLY A 88 -29.99 -16.98 12.52
N PRO A 89 -29.00 -17.63 11.88
CA PRO A 89 -29.25 -18.48 10.71
C PRO A 89 -29.79 -19.87 11.06
N TYR A 90 -29.68 -20.30 12.33
CA TYR A 90 -30.02 -21.67 12.73
C TYR A 90 -31.14 -21.77 13.76
N LEU A 91 -31.32 -20.77 14.62
CA LEU A 91 -32.16 -20.86 15.82
C LEU A 91 -33.32 -19.86 15.78
N SER A 92 -34.30 -20.08 16.66
CA SER A 92 -35.38 -19.14 16.92
C SER A 92 -35.42 -18.79 18.41
N ILE A 93 -35.54 -17.50 18.71
CA ILE A 93 -35.79 -17.00 20.06
C ILE A 93 -37.31 -17.06 20.32
N THR A 94 -37.70 -17.51 21.51
CA THR A 94 -39.11 -17.50 21.91
C THR A 94 -39.45 -16.15 22.52
N VAL A 95 -40.21 -15.34 21.78
CA VAL A 95 -40.58 -13.98 22.20
C VAL A 95 -41.69 -14.04 23.23
N THR A 96 -41.38 -13.50 24.41
CA THR A 96 -42.25 -13.48 25.60
C THR A 96 -42.15 -12.16 26.37
N GLU A 97 -41.11 -11.37 26.09
CA GLU A 97 -40.70 -10.16 26.81
C GLU A 97 -40.19 -9.11 25.82
N SER A 98 -40.08 -7.86 26.28
CA SER A 98 -39.70 -6.73 25.43
C SER A 98 -38.29 -6.89 24.86
N SER A 99 -37.34 -7.34 25.65
CA SER A 99 -35.96 -7.59 25.23
C SER A 99 -35.86 -8.66 24.13
N HIS A 100 -36.64 -9.75 24.24
CA HIS A 100 -36.72 -10.78 23.21
C HIS A 100 -37.19 -10.21 21.86
N VAL A 101 -38.11 -9.23 21.86
CA VAL A 101 -38.55 -8.55 20.64
C VAL A 101 -37.40 -7.79 19.99
N GLY A 102 -36.60 -7.06 20.78
CA GLY A 102 -35.46 -6.31 20.27
C GLY A 102 -34.37 -7.20 19.67
N LEU A 103 -34.03 -8.31 20.35
CA LEU A 103 -33.10 -9.32 19.83
C LEU A 103 -33.62 -9.95 18.53
N ALA A 104 -34.89 -10.36 18.49
CA ALA A 104 -35.52 -10.88 17.28
C ALA A 104 -35.53 -9.86 16.13
N LEU A 105 -35.83 -8.58 16.44
CA LEU A 105 -35.83 -7.51 15.45
C LEU A 105 -34.42 -7.24 14.91
N ALA A 106 -33.39 -7.26 15.75
CA ALA A 106 -32.00 -7.12 15.30
C ALA A 106 -31.66 -8.21 14.28
N SER A 107 -32.01 -9.47 14.56
CA SER A 107 -31.83 -10.57 13.61
C SER A 107 -32.57 -10.34 12.28
N ALA A 108 -33.84 -9.92 12.34
CA ALA A 108 -34.63 -9.65 11.14
C ALA A 108 -34.07 -8.47 10.31
N LEU A 109 -33.47 -7.47 10.96
CA LEU A 109 -32.77 -6.37 10.28
C LEU A 109 -31.51 -6.85 9.56
N ILE A 110 -30.75 -7.78 10.15
CA ILE A 110 -29.59 -8.43 9.52
C ILE A 110 -30.01 -9.18 8.24
N ASP A 111 -31.06 -10.00 8.32
CA ASP A 111 -31.62 -10.73 7.16
C ASP A 111 -32.01 -9.77 6.01
N ARG A 112 -32.38 -8.53 6.33
CA ARG A 112 -32.77 -7.47 5.38
C ARG A 112 -31.62 -6.53 5.02
N ARG A 113 -30.38 -6.87 5.40
CA ARG A 113 -29.16 -6.09 5.17
C ARG A 113 -29.20 -4.67 5.74
N GLN A 114 -30.02 -4.42 6.75
CA GLN A 114 -30.06 -3.15 7.49
C GLN A 114 -29.07 -3.19 8.66
N TYR A 115 -27.79 -3.44 8.33
CA TYR A 115 -26.74 -3.77 9.29
C TYR A 115 -26.49 -2.68 10.33
N GLU A 116 -26.44 -1.40 9.91
CA GLU A 116 -26.24 -0.29 10.84
C GLU A 116 -27.37 -0.17 11.87
N LYS A 117 -28.63 -0.38 11.46
CA LYS A 117 -29.77 -0.37 12.39
C LYS A 117 -29.75 -1.57 13.34
N ALA A 118 -29.36 -2.74 12.84
CA ALA A 118 -29.20 -3.92 13.67
C ALA A 118 -28.09 -3.73 14.71
N ALA A 119 -26.95 -3.17 14.31
CA ALA A 119 -25.84 -2.83 15.20
C ALA A 119 -26.29 -1.88 16.32
N ALA A 120 -26.93 -0.77 15.95
CA ALA A 120 -27.44 0.21 16.90
C ALA A 120 -28.44 -0.38 17.89
N LEU A 121 -29.32 -1.29 17.44
CA LEU A 121 -30.27 -1.98 18.31
C LEU A 121 -29.56 -2.94 19.28
N LEU A 122 -28.55 -3.68 18.81
CA LEU A 122 -27.77 -4.59 19.65
C LEU A 122 -26.92 -3.88 20.70
N ASP A 123 -26.65 -2.58 20.54
CA ASP A 123 -25.94 -1.77 21.54
C ASP A 123 -26.87 -1.26 22.66
N ASP A 124 -28.19 -1.45 22.54
CA ASP A 124 -29.14 -1.09 23.60
C ASP A 124 -29.06 -2.05 24.79
N SER A 125 -28.59 -1.54 25.93
CA SER A 125 -28.49 -2.27 27.19
C SER A 125 -29.82 -2.80 27.73
N SER A 126 -30.97 -2.23 27.30
CA SER A 126 -32.29 -2.69 27.73
C SER A 126 -32.62 -4.10 27.23
N LEU A 127 -31.88 -4.60 26.23
CA LEU A 127 -32.01 -5.98 25.74
C LEU A 127 -31.42 -7.01 26.71
N LEU A 128 -30.63 -6.59 27.70
CA LEU A 128 -29.87 -7.46 28.61
C LEU A 128 -30.53 -7.61 29.99
N ASP A 129 -31.86 -7.50 30.06
CA ASP A 129 -32.65 -7.69 31.28
C ASP A 129 -32.68 -9.15 31.78
N GLY A 130 -32.49 -10.14 30.89
CA GLY A 130 -32.33 -11.56 31.18
C GLY A 130 -30.88 -12.06 31.09
N TRP A 131 -30.53 -13.07 31.88
CA TRP A 131 -29.17 -13.66 31.85
C TRP A 131 -28.92 -14.47 30.57
N GLU A 132 -29.96 -15.05 29.99
CA GLU A 132 -29.95 -15.71 28.67
C GLU A 132 -29.72 -14.73 27.52
N ASN A 133 -30.16 -13.47 27.67
CA ASN A 133 -30.08 -12.47 26.60
C ASN A 133 -28.65 -12.08 26.27
N HIS A 134 -27.72 -12.25 27.21
CA HIS A 134 -26.30 -12.01 26.98
C HIS A 134 -25.73 -12.95 25.91
N GLN A 135 -26.08 -14.24 25.97
CA GLN A 135 -25.63 -15.21 24.97
C GLN A 135 -26.36 -15.00 23.62
N TRP A 136 -27.66 -14.68 23.65
CA TRP A 136 -28.40 -14.33 22.42
C TRP A 136 -27.83 -13.09 21.73
N GLN A 137 -27.52 -12.03 22.48
CA GLN A 137 -26.92 -10.82 21.94
C GLN A 137 -25.55 -11.11 21.32
N GLN A 138 -24.71 -11.91 21.98
CA GLN A 138 -23.42 -12.36 21.43
C GLN A 138 -23.62 -13.12 20.11
N HIS A 139 -24.53 -14.09 20.07
CA HIS A 139 -24.81 -14.88 18.87
C HIS A 139 -25.31 -14.00 17.71
N ILE A 140 -26.27 -13.11 17.96
CA ILE A 140 -26.84 -12.23 16.93
C ILE A 140 -25.80 -11.20 16.48
N ARG A 141 -24.92 -10.72 17.36
CA ARG A 141 -23.80 -9.84 17.00
C ARG A 141 -22.76 -10.58 16.15
N ALA A 142 -22.45 -11.85 16.45
CA ALA A 142 -21.61 -12.68 15.59
C ALA A 142 -22.26 -12.89 14.22
N TYR A 143 -23.57 -13.11 14.18
CA TYR A 143 -24.34 -13.23 12.94
C TYR A 143 -24.35 -11.93 12.12
N LEU A 144 -24.46 -10.76 12.76
CA LEU A 144 -24.35 -9.46 12.09
C LEU A 144 -23.01 -9.33 11.36
N MET A 145 -21.91 -9.63 12.06
CA MET A 145 -20.57 -9.58 11.47
C MET A 145 -20.42 -10.62 10.35
N PHE A 146 -21.02 -11.81 10.53
CA PHE A 146 -20.99 -12.88 9.53
C PHE A 146 -21.73 -12.48 8.25
N ALA A 147 -22.94 -11.93 8.37
CA ALA A 147 -23.74 -11.49 7.23
C ALA A 147 -23.07 -10.33 6.45
N ALA A 148 -22.32 -9.48 7.16
CA ALA A 148 -21.49 -8.43 6.57
C ALA A 148 -20.09 -8.91 6.11
N GLN A 149 -19.81 -10.22 6.22
CA GLN A 149 -18.51 -10.82 5.89
C GLN A 149 -17.32 -10.11 6.57
N ARG A 150 -17.52 -9.71 7.83
CA ARG A 150 -16.51 -9.13 8.71
C ARG A 150 -15.89 -10.24 9.55
N TRP A 151 -15.15 -11.13 8.90
CA TRP A 151 -14.72 -12.40 9.49
C TRP A 151 -13.90 -12.25 10.77
N ALA A 152 -12.97 -11.30 10.83
CA ALA A 152 -12.19 -11.04 12.04
C ALA A 152 -13.08 -10.64 13.23
N ASP A 153 -14.11 -9.82 12.98
CA ASP A 153 -15.07 -9.42 14.00
C ASP A 153 -15.98 -10.58 14.44
N VAL A 154 -16.33 -11.52 13.55
CA VAL A 154 -17.07 -12.73 13.94
C VAL A 154 -16.28 -13.53 14.98
N VAL A 155 -15.00 -13.78 14.72
CA VAL A 155 -14.12 -14.52 15.63
C VAL A 155 -13.96 -13.77 16.96
N SER A 156 -13.76 -12.45 16.90
CA SER A 156 -13.65 -11.58 18.08
C SER A 156 -14.91 -11.62 18.95
N VAL A 157 -16.08 -11.49 18.34
CA VAL A 157 -17.37 -11.56 19.05
C VAL A 157 -17.60 -12.95 19.64
N ALA A 158 -17.34 -14.01 18.89
CA ALA A 158 -17.50 -15.39 19.37
C ALA A 158 -16.56 -15.74 20.54
N ALA A 159 -15.36 -15.16 20.56
CA ALA A 159 -14.37 -15.36 21.63
C ALA A 159 -14.62 -14.47 22.87
N SER A 160 -15.56 -13.53 22.81
CA SER A 160 -15.84 -12.63 23.93
C SER A 160 -16.32 -13.40 25.16
N THR A 161 -15.87 -12.98 26.34
CA THR A 161 -16.26 -13.62 27.60
C THR A 161 -17.61 -13.06 28.05
N LEU A 162 -18.59 -13.95 28.22
CA LEU A 162 -19.90 -13.60 28.77
C LEU A 162 -19.80 -13.35 30.30
N PRO A 163 -20.70 -12.54 30.88
CA PRO A 163 -20.76 -12.37 32.32
C PRO A 163 -20.91 -13.70 33.07
N PRO A 164 -20.36 -13.86 34.29
CA PRO A 164 -20.40 -15.12 35.03
C PRO A 164 -21.79 -15.68 35.30
N GLN A 165 -22.81 -14.82 35.32
CA GLN A 165 -24.21 -15.18 35.57
C GLN A 165 -24.98 -15.52 34.29
N ALA A 166 -24.38 -15.32 33.11
CA ALA A 166 -25.05 -15.58 31.83
C ALA A 166 -25.44 -17.06 31.70
N VAL A 167 -26.63 -17.31 31.15
CA VAL A 167 -27.10 -18.67 30.89
C VAL A 167 -26.44 -19.17 29.60
N ILE A 168 -25.72 -20.28 29.68
CA ILE A 168 -25.03 -20.88 28.53
C ILE A 168 -25.85 -22.06 27.99
N MET A 169 -26.43 -21.85 26.81
CA MET A 169 -27.17 -22.84 26.05
C MET A 169 -26.24 -23.50 25.03
N SER A 170 -26.18 -24.83 25.02
CA SER A 170 -25.31 -25.61 24.10
C SER A 170 -25.59 -25.30 22.64
N ALA A 171 -26.87 -25.14 22.26
CA ALA A 171 -27.28 -24.81 20.90
C ALA A 171 -26.74 -23.45 20.42
N LEU A 172 -26.77 -22.42 21.27
CA LEU A 172 -26.23 -21.10 20.93
C LEU A 172 -24.70 -21.11 20.86
N SER A 173 -24.04 -21.84 21.75
CA SER A 173 -22.58 -22.04 21.70
C SER A 173 -22.19 -22.73 20.39
N ALA A 174 -22.86 -23.82 20.03
CA ALA A 174 -22.65 -24.55 18.78
C ALA A 174 -22.87 -23.66 17.55
N ALA A 175 -23.96 -22.89 17.53
CA ALA A 175 -24.28 -21.96 16.47
C ALA A 175 -23.19 -20.87 16.31
N THR A 176 -22.76 -20.27 17.42
CA THR A 176 -21.75 -19.20 17.42
C THR A 176 -20.37 -19.72 17.03
N ASN A 177 -19.99 -20.91 17.54
CA ASN A 177 -18.75 -21.58 17.16
C ASN A 177 -18.73 -21.95 15.67
N THR A 178 -19.87 -22.33 15.10
CA THR A 178 -19.98 -22.62 13.66
C THR A 178 -19.76 -21.36 12.82
N LEU A 179 -20.32 -20.21 13.22
CA LEU A 179 -20.03 -18.92 12.56
C LEU A 179 -18.56 -18.54 12.66
N ALA A 180 -17.94 -18.74 13.84
CA ALA A 180 -16.52 -18.48 14.05
C ALA A 180 -15.62 -19.42 13.22
N ALA A 181 -16.01 -20.68 13.05
CA ALA A 181 -15.30 -21.63 12.19
C ALA A 181 -15.30 -21.17 10.72
N HIS A 182 -16.44 -20.74 10.20
CA HIS A 182 -16.54 -20.17 8.85
C HIS A 182 -15.67 -18.93 8.71
N ALA A 183 -15.75 -18.02 9.68
CA ALA A 183 -14.95 -16.81 9.67
C ALA A 183 -13.43 -17.12 9.66
N ALA A 184 -12.98 -18.05 10.49
CA ALA A 184 -11.59 -18.48 10.50
C ALA A 184 -11.18 -19.12 9.16
N ALA A 185 -12.05 -19.93 8.54
CA ALA A 185 -11.78 -20.54 7.24
C ALA A 185 -11.67 -19.49 6.12
N HIS A 186 -12.56 -18.48 6.11
CA HIS A 186 -12.52 -17.35 5.17
C HIS A 186 -11.31 -16.41 5.39
N LEU A 187 -10.70 -16.43 6.57
CA LEU A 187 -9.42 -15.76 6.86
C LEU A 187 -8.19 -16.63 6.52
N GLY A 188 -8.39 -17.80 5.90
CA GLY A 188 -7.32 -18.75 5.57
C GLY A 188 -6.77 -19.52 6.78
N GLN A 189 -7.41 -19.41 7.95
CA GLN A 189 -6.96 -20.03 9.20
C GLN A 189 -7.60 -21.41 9.39
N ALA A 190 -7.32 -22.34 8.47
CA ALA A 190 -7.99 -23.65 8.42
C ALA A 190 -7.89 -24.47 9.72
N ARG A 191 -6.72 -24.50 10.38
CA ARG A 191 -6.57 -25.21 11.67
C ARG A 191 -7.41 -24.59 12.79
N VAL A 192 -7.53 -23.26 12.80
CA VAL A 192 -8.36 -22.53 13.77
C VAL A 192 -9.83 -22.80 13.50
N ALA A 193 -10.24 -22.87 12.23
CA ALA A 193 -11.59 -23.26 11.86
C ALA A 193 -11.95 -24.66 12.38
N ILE A 194 -11.05 -25.64 12.20
CA ILE A 194 -11.23 -26.99 12.74
C ILE A 194 -11.34 -26.96 14.28
N ASP A 195 -10.51 -26.17 14.97
CA ASP A 195 -10.60 -26.02 16.43
C ASP A 195 -11.97 -25.50 16.88
N TRP A 196 -12.50 -24.46 16.22
CA TRP A 196 -13.86 -23.98 16.49
C TRP A 196 -14.93 -25.05 16.28
N THR A 197 -14.81 -25.87 15.24
CA THR A 197 -15.77 -26.99 15.03
C THR A 197 -15.67 -28.05 16.13
N ASN A 198 -14.48 -28.29 16.69
CA ASN A 198 -14.30 -29.24 17.80
C ASN A 198 -14.94 -28.75 19.11
N ARG A 199 -15.11 -27.44 19.29
CA ARG A 199 -15.81 -26.85 20.44
C ARG A 199 -17.34 -27.00 20.36
N THR A 200 -17.86 -27.56 19.28
CA THR A 200 -19.30 -27.73 19.07
C THR A 200 -19.77 -29.08 19.60
N GLU A 201 -20.29 -29.09 20.84
CA GLU A 201 -20.86 -30.28 21.47
C GLU A 201 -22.36 -30.38 21.20
N LEU A 202 -22.76 -31.15 20.19
CA LEU A 202 -24.15 -31.47 19.88
C LEU A 202 -24.42 -32.97 20.03
N ARG A 203 -25.57 -33.33 20.60
CA ARG A 203 -26.02 -34.73 20.62
C ARG A 203 -26.44 -35.16 19.21
N PRO A 204 -26.23 -36.43 18.84
CA PRO A 204 -26.68 -36.93 17.54
C PRO A 204 -28.18 -36.68 17.32
N GLY A 205 -28.54 -36.06 16.19
CA GLY A 205 -29.93 -35.75 15.83
C GLY A 205 -30.48 -34.44 16.39
N GLU A 206 -29.75 -33.72 17.25
CA GLU A 206 -30.14 -32.39 17.70
C GLU A 206 -29.54 -31.30 16.77
N PHE A 207 -30.36 -30.28 16.45
CA PHE A 207 -29.95 -29.11 15.66
C PHE A 207 -29.21 -29.44 14.35
N GLU A 208 -29.82 -30.28 13.51
CA GLU A 208 -29.23 -30.79 12.26
C GLU A 208 -28.68 -29.69 11.34
N LEU A 209 -29.30 -28.50 11.32
CA LEU A 209 -28.80 -27.36 10.55
C LEU A 209 -27.40 -26.93 10.98
N ILE A 210 -27.15 -26.84 12.30
CA ILE A 210 -25.84 -26.46 12.85
C ILE A 210 -24.83 -27.57 12.59
N ALA A 211 -25.22 -28.82 12.85
CA ALA A 211 -24.34 -29.97 12.63
C ALA A 211 -23.92 -30.10 11.16
N ALA A 212 -24.85 -29.90 10.23
CA ALA A 212 -24.56 -29.95 8.80
C ALA A 212 -23.62 -28.84 8.36
N ASP A 213 -23.84 -27.61 8.81
CA ASP A 213 -23.01 -26.46 8.44
C ASP A 213 -21.61 -26.52 9.08
N SER A 214 -21.53 -26.99 10.33
CA SER A 214 -20.26 -27.27 11.03
C SER A 214 -19.44 -28.36 10.32
N ALA A 215 -20.09 -29.43 9.87
CA ALA A 215 -19.45 -30.47 9.06
C ALA A 215 -18.98 -29.94 7.69
N TYR A 216 -19.79 -29.09 7.05
CA TYR A 216 -19.44 -28.45 5.78
C TYR A 216 -18.17 -27.60 5.91
N VAL A 217 -18.15 -26.64 6.85
CA VAL A 217 -16.99 -25.77 7.04
C VAL A 217 -15.74 -26.55 7.45
N ARG A 218 -15.89 -27.60 8.27
CA ARG A 218 -14.78 -28.49 8.63
C ARG A 218 -14.19 -29.18 7.40
N GLY A 219 -15.04 -29.70 6.52
CA GLY A 219 -14.61 -30.31 5.26
C GLY A 219 -13.88 -29.31 4.36
N MET A 220 -14.41 -28.09 4.24
CA MET A 220 -13.74 -27.02 3.49
C MET A 220 -12.40 -26.60 4.13
N ALA A 221 -12.29 -26.60 5.46
CA ALA A 221 -11.04 -26.31 6.16
C ALA A 221 -9.97 -27.39 5.92
N HIS A 222 -10.35 -28.67 5.93
CA HIS A 222 -9.42 -29.75 5.52
C HIS A 222 -8.97 -29.58 4.07
N ARG A 223 -9.87 -29.17 3.16
CA ARG A 223 -9.49 -28.87 1.78
C ARG A 223 -8.50 -27.69 1.66
N LEU A 224 -8.63 -26.65 2.49
CA LEU A 224 -7.64 -25.57 2.57
C LEU A 224 -6.27 -26.03 3.07
N LEU A 225 -6.20 -27.15 3.78
CA LEU A 225 -4.95 -27.79 4.23
C LEU A 225 -4.40 -28.80 3.22
N ASP A 226 -5.04 -28.96 2.05
CA ASP A 226 -4.73 -29.99 1.06
C ASP A 226 -4.97 -31.43 1.58
N GLU A 227 -5.88 -31.59 2.55
CA GLU A 227 -6.27 -32.85 3.18
C GLU A 227 -7.59 -33.39 2.56
N GLU A 228 -7.60 -33.71 1.27
CA GLU A 228 -8.83 -34.00 0.50
C GLU A 228 -9.61 -35.25 0.99
N ASP A 229 -8.93 -36.26 1.52
CA ASP A 229 -9.59 -37.46 2.06
C ASP A 229 -10.46 -37.11 3.28
N ASP A 230 -9.90 -36.33 4.21
CA ASP A 230 -10.63 -35.83 5.37
C ASP A 230 -11.73 -34.83 4.97
N ALA A 231 -11.45 -33.98 3.97
CA ALA A 231 -12.43 -33.06 3.41
C ALA A 231 -13.68 -33.81 2.92
N ARG A 232 -13.51 -34.89 2.15
CA ARG A 232 -14.62 -35.72 1.65
C ARG A 232 -15.41 -36.37 2.77
N ILE A 233 -14.73 -36.89 3.79
CA ILE A 233 -15.39 -37.48 4.97
C ILE A 233 -16.29 -36.46 5.64
N TRP A 234 -15.80 -35.25 5.90
CA TRP A 234 -16.57 -34.22 6.59
C TRP A 234 -17.68 -33.61 5.72
N LEU A 235 -17.41 -33.36 4.44
CA LEU A 235 -18.44 -32.91 3.50
C LEU A 235 -19.56 -33.95 3.35
N SER A 236 -19.25 -35.25 3.40
CA SER A 236 -20.27 -36.32 3.36
C SER A 236 -21.19 -36.34 4.59
N LYS A 237 -20.75 -35.77 5.72
CA LYS A 237 -21.51 -35.66 6.97
C LYS A 237 -22.41 -34.42 7.02
N ALA A 238 -22.26 -33.49 6.08
CA ALA A 238 -23.05 -32.26 6.03
C ALA A 238 -24.48 -32.54 5.51
N THR A 239 -25.32 -33.13 6.36
CA THR A 239 -26.65 -33.62 6.00
C THR A 239 -27.75 -33.07 6.91
N ILE A 240 -28.93 -32.82 6.34
CA ILE A 240 -30.17 -32.48 7.05
C ILE A 240 -31.20 -33.56 6.70
N ASN A 241 -31.81 -34.20 7.70
CA ASN A 241 -32.70 -35.35 7.55
C ASN A 241 -32.12 -36.44 6.62
N GLY A 242 -30.81 -36.68 6.72
CA GLY A 242 -30.08 -37.66 5.89
C GLY A 242 -29.80 -37.22 4.45
N ALA A 243 -30.23 -36.04 4.03
CA ALA A 243 -29.92 -35.49 2.70
C ALA A 243 -28.75 -34.50 2.78
N LEU A 244 -27.77 -34.63 1.89
CA LEU A 244 -26.66 -33.67 1.78
C LEU A 244 -27.15 -32.24 1.52
N VAL A 245 -26.57 -31.28 2.21
CA VAL A 245 -26.78 -29.86 1.93
C VAL A 245 -26.22 -29.50 0.56
N GLU A 246 -26.85 -28.55 -0.13
CA GLU A 246 -26.51 -28.20 -1.50
C GLU A 246 -25.05 -27.73 -1.66
N SER A 247 -24.54 -26.98 -0.69
CA SER A 247 -23.13 -26.54 -0.65
C SER A 247 -22.16 -27.73 -0.58
N ALA A 248 -22.46 -28.73 0.23
CA ALA A 248 -21.65 -29.95 0.35
C ALA A 248 -21.74 -30.84 -0.88
N LYS A 249 -22.93 -30.95 -1.52
CA LYS A 249 -23.07 -31.66 -2.81
C LYS A 249 -22.15 -31.07 -3.87
N ARG A 250 -22.12 -29.74 -3.99
CA ARG A 250 -21.25 -29.04 -4.94
C ARG A 250 -19.77 -29.25 -4.62
N ALA A 251 -19.39 -29.10 -3.35
CA ALA A 251 -18.00 -29.28 -2.92
C ALA A 251 -17.50 -30.73 -3.10
N LEU A 252 -18.36 -31.74 -2.96
CA LEU A 252 -18.02 -33.14 -3.26
C LEU A 252 -17.94 -33.43 -4.77
N ALA A 253 -18.75 -32.74 -5.57
CA ALA A 253 -18.74 -32.89 -7.03
C ALA A 253 -17.50 -32.23 -7.67
N ASP A 254 -17.00 -31.15 -7.07
CA ASP A 254 -15.84 -30.40 -7.56
C ASP A 254 -14.76 -30.27 -6.48
N PRO A 255 -13.68 -31.08 -6.55
CA PRO A 255 -12.53 -30.96 -5.65
C PRO A 255 -11.76 -29.64 -5.77
N ALA A 256 -11.87 -28.92 -6.88
CA ALA A 256 -11.21 -27.63 -7.07
C ALA A 256 -11.98 -26.47 -6.41
N LEU A 257 -13.22 -26.70 -5.97
CA LEU A 257 -14.01 -25.71 -5.25
C LEU A 257 -13.38 -25.43 -3.89
N GLN A 258 -12.91 -24.19 -3.71
CA GLN A 258 -12.36 -23.66 -2.47
C GLN A 258 -13.23 -22.52 -1.91
N LEU A 259 -13.06 -22.24 -0.61
CA LEU A 259 -13.64 -21.04 -0.01
C LEU A 259 -12.92 -19.80 -0.54
N VAL A 260 -13.67 -18.70 -0.69
CA VAL A 260 -13.08 -17.39 -0.96
C VAL A 260 -12.33 -16.94 0.28
N ILE A 261 -11.01 -16.80 0.17
CA ILE A 261 -10.15 -16.33 1.26
C ILE A 261 -9.99 -14.81 1.12
N THR A 262 -10.05 -14.11 2.25
CA THR A 262 -9.73 -12.70 2.37
C THR A 262 -8.86 -12.48 3.62
N SER A 263 -8.38 -11.26 3.82
CA SER A 263 -7.58 -10.88 4.98
C SER A 263 -8.29 -9.82 5.82
N GLU A 264 -7.92 -9.72 7.09
CA GLU A 264 -8.39 -8.63 7.96
C GLU A 264 -8.02 -7.25 7.38
N GLU A 265 -6.84 -7.14 6.79
CA GLU A 265 -6.38 -5.92 6.12
C GLU A 265 -7.30 -5.53 4.96
N THR A 266 -7.64 -6.47 4.08
CA THR A 266 -8.58 -6.24 2.97
C THR A 266 -9.95 -5.82 3.47
N ILE A 267 -10.51 -6.50 4.48
CA ILE A 267 -11.80 -6.11 5.09
C ILE A 267 -11.74 -4.67 5.63
N ASN A 268 -10.63 -4.28 6.26
CA ASN A 268 -10.47 -2.97 6.85
C ASN A 268 -10.29 -1.83 5.82
N THR A 269 -10.06 -2.14 4.54
CA THR A 269 -9.99 -1.13 3.47
C THR A 269 -11.35 -0.61 3.02
N ARG A 270 -12.45 -1.26 3.44
CA ARG A 270 -13.81 -0.89 3.06
C ARG A 270 -14.12 0.54 3.47
N THR A 271 -14.66 1.32 2.53
CA THR A 271 -15.13 2.69 2.82
C THR A 271 -16.46 2.67 3.58
N ASP A 272 -17.33 1.71 3.30
CA ASP A 272 -18.45 1.33 4.17
C ASP A 272 -18.15 -0.04 4.77
N LYS A 273 -17.95 -0.09 6.09
CA LYS A 273 -17.62 -1.32 6.84
C LYS A 273 -18.61 -2.47 6.62
N TRP A 274 -19.83 -2.18 6.16
CA TRP A 274 -20.87 -3.17 5.89
C TRP A 274 -20.96 -3.62 4.42
N ASP A 275 -20.32 -2.91 3.50
CA ASP A 275 -20.38 -3.19 2.07
C ASP A 275 -19.07 -3.81 1.58
N VAL A 276 -19.12 -5.12 1.36
CA VAL A 276 -18.02 -5.93 0.81
C VAL A 276 -17.54 -5.40 -0.54
N THR A 277 -18.41 -4.79 -1.35
CA THR A 277 -18.02 -4.30 -2.68
C THR A 277 -17.12 -3.07 -2.65
N THR A 278 -16.95 -2.46 -1.48
CA THR A 278 -16.08 -1.30 -1.27
C THR A 278 -14.67 -1.65 -0.80
N GLU A 279 -14.35 -2.95 -0.67
CA GLU A 279 -13.01 -3.41 -0.31
C GLU A 279 -12.02 -3.29 -1.47
N GLN A 280 -10.76 -3.03 -1.16
CA GLN A 280 -9.66 -2.97 -2.12
C GLN A 280 -8.86 -4.27 -2.04
N SER A 281 -8.72 -4.97 -3.17
CA SER A 281 -7.93 -6.20 -3.23
C SER A 281 -6.44 -5.94 -3.03
N ASP A 282 -5.70 -6.97 -2.60
CA ASP A 282 -4.23 -6.88 -2.43
C ASP A 282 -3.52 -6.42 -3.71
N GLN A 283 -4.02 -6.85 -4.88
CA GLN A 283 -3.49 -6.41 -6.16
C GLN A 283 -3.70 -4.91 -6.39
N GLN A 284 -4.92 -4.41 -6.13
CA GLN A 284 -5.23 -2.99 -6.27
C GLN A 284 -4.39 -2.13 -5.33
N ARG A 285 -4.18 -2.59 -4.09
CA ARG A 285 -3.31 -1.89 -3.12
C ARG A 285 -1.88 -1.83 -3.60
N SER A 286 -1.31 -2.97 -4.05
CA SER A 286 0.05 -3.02 -4.60
C SER A 286 0.24 -2.12 -5.83
N GLU A 287 -0.74 -2.10 -6.74
CA GLU A 287 -0.72 -1.22 -7.92
C GLU A 287 -0.77 0.27 -7.52
N GLN A 288 -1.60 0.62 -6.53
CA GLN A 288 -1.70 1.98 -6.00
C GLN A 288 -0.38 2.39 -5.30
N GLU A 289 0.14 1.57 -4.39
CA GLU A 289 1.41 1.82 -3.69
C GLU A 289 2.58 1.99 -4.68
N ASN A 290 2.64 1.17 -5.71
CA ASN A 290 3.65 1.29 -6.77
C ASN A 290 3.50 2.61 -7.53
N THR A 291 2.27 3.04 -7.81
CA THR A 291 1.99 4.30 -8.50
C THR A 291 2.39 5.50 -7.64
N GLU A 292 2.02 5.49 -6.35
CA GLU A 292 2.39 6.54 -5.40
C GLU A 292 3.90 6.61 -5.19
N ARG A 293 4.58 5.46 -5.06
CA ARG A 293 6.03 5.37 -4.96
C ARG A 293 6.72 5.96 -6.19
N ARG A 294 6.24 5.62 -7.39
CA ARG A 294 6.77 6.18 -8.65
C ARG A 294 6.59 7.69 -8.72
N ALA A 295 5.41 8.20 -8.38
CA ALA A 295 5.14 9.63 -8.34
C ALA A 295 6.07 10.36 -7.35
N ALA A 296 6.29 9.79 -6.16
CA ALA A 296 7.20 10.34 -5.16
C ALA A 296 8.66 10.39 -5.67
N LEU A 297 9.15 9.30 -6.28
CA LEU A 297 10.49 9.25 -6.87
C LEU A 297 10.67 10.26 -8.00
N LEU A 298 9.67 10.43 -8.86
CA LEU A 298 9.71 11.41 -9.93
C LEU A 298 9.76 12.84 -9.38
N ALA A 299 8.93 13.16 -8.39
CA ALA A 299 8.91 14.47 -7.75
C ALA A 299 10.24 14.78 -7.04
N GLU A 300 10.81 13.81 -6.33
CA GLU A 300 12.10 13.94 -5.68
C GLU A 300 13.23 14.15 -6.70
N GLY A 301 13.25 13.33 -7.77
CA GLY A 301 14.21 13.46 -8.86
C GLY A 301 14.17 14.83 -9.52
N ARG A 302 12.97 15.34 -9.84
CA ARG A 302 12.77 16.70 -10.39
C ARG A 302 13.28 17.78 -9.45
N ALA A 303 13.00 17.67 -8.14
CA ALA A 303 13.48 18.63 -7.16
C ALA A 303 15.02 18.62 -7.06
N LEU A 304 15.64 17.45 -7.05
CA LEU A 304 17.10 17.31 -7.03
C LEU A 304 17.73 17.90 -8.30
N LEU A 305 17.16 17.63 -9.48
CA LEU A 305 17.65 18.20 -10.74
C LEU A 305 17.49 19.72 -10.77
N GLY A 306 16.35 20.23 -10.31
CA GLY A 306 16.09 21.67 -10.19
C GLY A 306 17.08 22.37 -9.26
N ASN A 307 17.52 21.69 -8.21
CA ASN A 307 18.52 22.19 -7.26
C ASN A 307 19.97 22.10 -7.74
N GLN A 308 20.26 21.45 -8.86
CA GLN A 308 21.60 21.49 -9.44
C GLN A 308 21.82 22.83 -10.14
N VAL A 309 22.96 23.46 -9.84
CA VAL A 309 23.39 24.73 -10.45
C VAL A 309 23.69 24.50 -11.93
N GLY A 310 23.28 25.42 -12.80
CA GLY A 310 23.44 25.28 -14.25
C GLY A 310 22.62 24.14 -14.86
N LEU A 311 23.21 23.44 -15.84
CA LEU A 311 22.66 22.26 -16.51
C LEU A 311 21.35 22.48 -17.29
N ALA A 312 21.22 23.63 -17.96
CA ALA A 312 20.02 23.96 -18.73
C ALA A 312 19.67 22.89 -19.78
N ASP A 313 20.67 22.37 -20.50
CA ASP A 313 20.46 21.35 -21.53
C ASP A 313 20.06 19.99 -20.96
N VAL A 314 20.62 19.61 -19.80
CA VAL A 314 20.20 18.39 -19.08
C VAL A 314 18.75 18.51 -18.64
N LYS A 315 18.39 19.65 -18.02
CA LYS A 315 17.01 19.92 -17.56
C LYS A 315 16.02 19.86 -18.71
N ARG A 316 16.37 20.43 -19.87
CA ARG A 316 15.57 20.38 -21.10
C ARG A 316 15.42 18.95 -21.62
N ALA A 317 16.51 18.19 -21.71
CA ALA A 317 16.48 16.82 -22.18
C ALA A 317 15.68 15.87 -21.27
N VAL A 318 15.67 16.13 -19.96
CA VAL A 318 14.82 15.42 -19.00
C VAL A 318 13.35 15.76 -19.24
N ALA A 319 12.99 17.03 -19.39
CA ALA A 319 11.62 17.43 -19.70
C ALA A 319 11.12 16.79 -21.02
N GLU A 320 11.96 16.77 -22.06
CA GLU A 320 11.64 16.10 -23.33
C GLU A 320 11.43 14.59 -23.17
N LEU A 321 12.18 13.92 -22.27
CA LEU A 321 11.97 12.51 -21.97
C LEU A 321 10.62 12.27 -21.28
N GLU A 322 10.25 13.12 -20.33
CA GLU A 322 8.97 13.05 -19.63
C GLU A 322 7.80 13.21 -20.62
N ASP A 323 7.85 14.23 -21.49
CA ASP A 323 6.85 14.48 -22.53
C ASP A 323 6.69 13.26 -23.47
N GLN A 324 7.82 12.65 -23.87
CA GLN A 324 7.81 11.46 -24.73
C GLN A 324 7.14 10.26 -24.08
N ILE A 325 7.35 10.07 -22.77
CA ILE A 325 6.77 8.95 -22.02
C ILE A 325 5.28 9.16 -21.80
N GLU A 326 4.87 10.39 -21.49
CA GLU A 326 3.45 10.77 -21.37
C GLU A 326 2.71 10.51 -22.68
N VAL A 327 3.23 11.03 -23.80
CA VAL A 327 2.63 10.81 -25.13
C VAL A 327 2.62 9.32 -25.51
N ARG A 328 3.67 8.56 -25.18
CA ARG A 328 3.70 7.11 -25.38
C ARG A 328 2.57 6.41 -24.60
N SER A 329 2.35 6.78 -23.35
CA SER A 329 1.25 6.24 -22.53
C SER A 329 -0.11 6.51 -23.15
N LEU A 330 -0.35 7.75 -23.59
CA LEU A 330 -1.59 8.15 -24.28
C LEU A 330 -1.81 7.36 -25.59
N ARG A 331 -0.74 7.11 -26.36
CA ARG A 331 -0.82 6.30 -27.58
C ARG A 331 -1.18 4.85 -27.30
N LEU A 332 -0.59 4.24 -26.26
CA LEU A 332 -0.90 2.87 -25.85
C LEU A 332 -2.36 2.74 -25.39
N ALA A 333 -2.85 3.70 -24.59
CA ALA A 333 -4.25 3.75 -24.16
C ALA A 333 -5.23 3.86 -25.34
N ALA A 334 -4.81 4.52 -26.42
CA ALA A 334 -5.56 4.62 -27.67
C ALA A 334 -5.37 3.43 -28.63
N GLY A 335 -4.61 2.39 -28.25
CA GLY A 335 -4.32 1.22 -29.08
C GLY A 335 -3.41 1.51 -30.29
N LEU A 336 -2.69 2.63 -30.29
CA LEU A 336 -1.78 3.02 -31.37
C LEU A 336 -0.41 2.34 -31.22
N PRO A 337 0.27 2.03 -32.34
CA PRO A 337 1.62 1.51 -32.28
C PRO A 337 2.58 2.56 -31.71
N VAL A 338 3.50 2.09 -30.87
CA VAL A 338 4.56 2.89 -30.28
C VAL A 338 5.89 2.23 -30.62
N ALA A 339 6.80 2.98 -31.23
CA ALA A 339 8.14 2.50 -31.53
C ALA A 339 8.94 2.28 -30.23
N SER A 340 9.71 1.19 -30.17
CA SER A 340 10.71 0.98 -29.11
C SER A 340 11.81 2.03 -29.26
N GLN A 341 12.17 2.67 -28.15
CA GLN A 341 13.27 3.64 -28.08
C GLN A 341 14.25 3.15 -27.02
N THR A 342 15.54 3.30 -27.28
CA THR A 342 16.58 3.02 -26.30
C THR A 342 16.63 4.15 -25.26
N ASN A 343 16.86 3.79 -24.00
CA ASN A 343 16.96 4.74 -22.89
C ASN A 343 18.40 5.00 -22.44
N HIS A 344 19.37 4.35 -23.09
CA HIS A 344 20.79 4.49 -22.83
C HIS A 344 21.30 5.87 -23.25
N MET A 345 22.25 6.41 -22.51
CA MET A 345 22.77 7.76 -22.80
C MET A 345 24.25 7.91 -22.46
N LEU A 346 24.82 8.99 -22.98
CA LEU A 346 26.17 9.44 -22.68
C LEU A 346 26.12 10.79 -21.98
N LEU A 347 26.84 10.90 -20.85
CA LEU A 347 27.07 12.16 -20.15
C LEU A 347 28.47 12.65 -20.50
N VAL A 348 28.59 13.70 -21.31
CA VAL A 348 29.90 14.20 -21.74
C VAL A 348 30.20 15.59 -21.21
N GLY A 349 31.47 15.83 -20.88
CA GLY A 349 31.95 17.18 -20.56
C GLY A 349 33.13 17.16 -19.60
N PRO A 350 33.66 18.34 -19.22
CA PRO A 350 34.82 18.49 -18.36
C PRO A 350 34.65 17.84 -16.97
N PRO A 351 35.74 17.64 -16.21
CA PRO A 351 35.66 17.03 -14.90
C PRO A 351 35.04 18.01 -13.90
N GLY A 352 34.27 17.48 -12.94
CA GLY A 352 33.65 18.29 -11.89
C GLY A 352 32.43 19.11 -12.34
N THR A 353 31.81 18.79 -13.47
CA THR A 353 30.57 19.43 -13.97
C THR A 353 29.27 18.78 -13.47
N GLY A 354 29.35 17.69 -12.70
CA GLY A 354 28.19 17.06 -12.05
C GLY A 354 27.60 15.83 -12.75
N LYS A 355 28.34 15.19 -13.66
CA LYS A 355 27.91 13.98 -14.40
C LYS A 355 27.40 12.86 -13.48
N THR A 356 28.20 12.42 -12.51
CA THR A 356 27.83 11.35 -11.55
C THR A 356 26.59 11.71 -10.74
N THR A 357 26.55 12.92 -10.18
CA THR A 357 25.39 13.40 -9.40
C THR A 357 24.13 13.50 -10.27
N THR A 358 24.27 13.82 -11.56
CA THR A 358 23.14 13.80 -12.51
C THR A 358 22.68 12.38 -12.80
N ALA A 359 23.59 11.41 -12.93
CA ALA A 359 23.24 10.01 -13.13
C ALA A 359 22.39 9.45 -11.96
N GLU A 360 22.76 9.79 -10.72
CA GLU A 360 21.97 9.45 -9.52
C GLU A 360 20.55 10.04 -9.56
N VAL A 361 20.44 11.31 -9.96
CA VAL A 361 19.15 11.99 -10.10
C VAL A 361 18.30 11.37 -11.22
N LEU A 362 18.93 11.03 -12.35
CA LEU A 362 18.29 10.33 -13.44
C LEU A 362 17.79 8.94 -13.01
N GLY A 363 18.47 8.26 -12.09
CA GLY A 363 17.99 7.02 -11.48
C GLY A 363 16.60 7.16 -10.86
N LYS A 364 16.39 8.20 -10.04
CA LYS A 364 15.08 8.50 -9.44
C LYS A 364 14.02 8.85 -10.47
N ILE A 365 14.38 9.67 -11.45
CA ILE A 365 13.46 10.08 -12.53
C ILE A 365 13.05 8.85 -13.37
N TYR A 366 14.01 8.02 -13.77
CA TYR A 366 13.76 6.82 -14.57
C TYR A 366 12.91 5.80 -13.82
N ALA A 367 13.15 5.63 -12.52
CA ALA A 367 12.32 4.77 -11.67
C ALA A 367 10.90 5.34 -11.53
N GLY A 368 10.77 6.65 -11.34
CA GLY A 368 9.48 7.33 -11.27
C GLY A 368 8.69 7.29 -12.58
N LEU A 369 9.37 7.29 -13.72
CA LEU A 369 8.77 7.10 -15.05
C LEU A 369 8.53 5.62 -15.41
N GLY A 370 8.96 4.68 -14.55
CA GLY A 370 8.81 3.25 -14.77
C GLY A 370 9.73 2.67 -15.86
N ILE A 371 10.82 3.36 -16.23
CA ILE A 371 11.85 2.88 -17.16
C ILE A 371 12.74 1.83 -16.49
N VAL A 372 13.04 2.02 -15.21
CA VAL A 372 13.77 1.06 -14.37
C VAL A 372 12.95 0.75 -13.12
N ALA A 373 13.17 -0.40 -12.51
CA ALA A 373 12.44 -0.82 -11.31
C ALA A 373 12.97 -0.13 -10.04
N HIS A 374 14.26 0.16 -9.99
CA HIS A 374 14.92 0.72 -8.81
C HIS A 374 15.66 2.02 -9.13
N PRO A 375 15.63 3.01 -8.22
CA PRO A 375 16.22 4.32 -8.45
C PRO A 375 17.74 4.35 -8.29
N GLU A 376 18.36 3.36 -7.64
CA GLU A 376 19.80 3.40 -7.39
C GLU A 376 20.59 2.99 -8.63
N ILE A 377 21.70 3.69 -8.84
CA ILE A 377 22.66 3.39 -9.89
C ILE A 377 23.69 2.38 -9.37
N ILE A 378 24.21 1.53 -10.27
CA ILE A 378 25.38 0.69 -10.02
C ILE A 378 26.56 1.34 -10.72
N GLU A 379 27.50 1.87 -9.95
CA GLU A 379 28.77 2.38 -10.51
C GLU A 379 29.71 1.22 -10.82
N VAL A 380 30.32 1.25 -11.99
CA VAL A 380 31.24 0.22 -12.47
C VAL A 380 32.47 0.82 -13.15
N LYS A 381 33.52 0.02 -13.21
CA LYS A 381 34.79 0.33 -13.86
C LYS A 381 35.14 -0.73 -14.89
N ARG A 382 36.18 -0.48 -15.71
CA ARG A 382 36.74 -1.47 -16.66
C ARG A 382 36.95 -2.85 -16.03
N GLY A 383 37.48 -2.89 -14.82
CA GLY A 383 37.75 -4.14 -14.09
C GLY A 383 36.49 -4.97 -13.77
N ASP A 384 35.29 -4.39 -13.79
CA ASP A 384 34.03 -5.12 -13.62
C ASP A 384 33.57 -5.80 -14.91
N PHE A 385 33.94 -5.26 -16.07
CA PHE A 385 33.63 -5.80 -17.40
C PHE A 385 34.68 -6.80 -17.88
N CYS A 386 35.95 -6.45 -17.71
CA CYS A 386 37.08 -7.16 -18.32
C CYS A 386 37.54 -8.33 -17.45
N GLY A 387 37.75 -9.49 -18.07
CA GLY A 387 38.36 -10.66 -17.44
C GLY A 387 39.90 -10.57 -17.40
N GLU A 388 40.54 -11.48 -16.65
CA GLU A 388 42.02 -11.52 -16.55
C GLU A 388 42.70 -12.07 -17.82
N TYR A 389 41.95 -12.78 -18.67
CA TYR A 389 42.42 -13.39 -19.91
C TYR A 389 41.36 -13.31 -21.01
N ILE A 390 41.80 -13.46 -22.27
CA ILE A 390 40.92 -13.44 -23.45
C ILE A 390 39.88 -14.57 -23.33
N GLY A 391 38.60 -14.25 -23.55
CA GLY A 391 37.47 -15.19 -23.40
C GLY A 391 36.82 -15.15 -22.01
N ALA A 392 37.39 -14.44 -21.03
CA ALA A 392 36.81 -14.28 -19.70
C ALA A 392 35.93 -13.02 -19.56
N SER A 393 36.09 -12.02 -20.43
CA SER A 393 35.31 -10.78 -20.36
C SER A 393 33.84 -11.00 -20.66
N GLY A 394 33.51 -11.92 -21.57
CA GLY A 394 32.14 -12.16 -21.99
C GLY A 394 31.23 -12.64 -20.85
N PRO A 395 31.55 -13.77 -20.19
CA PRO A 395 30.78 -14.26 -19.04
C PRO A 395 30.69 -13.24 -17.90
N LYS A 396 31.77 -12.51 -17.62
CA LYS A 396 31.84 -11.50 -16.56
C LYS A 396 30.93 -10.31 -16.85
N THR A 397 30.94 -9.82 -18.09
CA THR A 397 30.02 -8.76 -18.54
C THR A 397 28.57 -9.23 -18.44
N ASN A 398 28.26 -10.46 -18.87
CA ASN A 398 26.89 -10.99 -18.79
C ASN A 398 26.39 -11.14 -17.35
N GLU A 399 27.27 -11.55 -16.42
CA GLU A 399 26.97 -11.57 -14.99
C GLU A 399 26.65 -10.17 -14.46
N LEU A 400 27.48 -9.19 -14.83
CA LEU A 400 27.28 -7.78 -14.48
C LEU A 400 25.94 -7.24 -15.01
N ILE A 401 25.59 -7.52 -16.26
CA ILE A 401 24.31 -7.09 -16.83
C ILE A 401 23.15 -7.74 -16.08
N ARG A 402 23.21 -9.05 -15.84
CA ARG A 402 22.12 -9.78 -15.17
C ARG A 402 21.82 -9.24 -13.78
N ARG A 403 22.86 -8.91 -13.00
CA ARG A 403 22.68 -8.28 -11.67
C ARG A 403 22.19 -6.82 -11.72
N SER A 404 22.23 -6.20 -12.90
CA SER A 404 21.90 -4.79 -13.11
C SER A 404 20.54 -4.58 -13.78
N LEU A 405 19.84 -5.67 -14.14
CA LEU A 405 18.47 -5.59 -14.67
C LEU A 405 17.54 -4.92 -13.64
N GLY A 406 16.66 -4.08 -14.15
CA GLY A 406 15.79 -3.20 -13.39
C GLY A 406 16.48 -1.96 -12.81
N ARG A 407 17.75 -1.70 -13.14
CA ARG A 407 18.55 -0.59 -12.57
C ARG A 407 19.33 0.15 -13.67
N ILE A 408 19.98 1.24 -13.27
CA ILE A 408 20.92 1.97 -14.12
C ILE A 408 22.34 1.49 -13.85
N LEU A 409 23.08 1.13 -14.90
CA LEU A 409 24.51 0.85 -14.84
C LEU A 409 25.29 2.09 -15.30
N PHE A 410 26.12 2.65 -14.42
CA PHE A 410 26.88 3.87 -14.66
C PHE A 410 28.38 3.57 -14.75
N MET A 411 29.03 3.99 -15.83
CA MET A 411 30.48 3.88 -15.99
C MET A 411 31.09 5.25 -16.28
N ASP A 412 31.86 5.78 -15.32
CA ASP A 412 32.70 6.95 -15.55
C ASP A 412 33.93 6.57 -16.37
N GLU A 413 34.44 7.54 -17.15
CA GLU A 413 35.49 7.32 -18.15
C GLU A 413 35.19 6.10 -19.04
N PHE A 414 33.98 6.04 -19.59
CA PHE A 414 33.47 4.91 -20.37
C PHE A 414 34.41 4.46 -21.50
N TYR A 415 35.12 5.41 -22.12
CA TYR A 415 36.13 5.14 -23.14
C TYR A 415 37.28 4.24 -22.66
N SER A 416 37.54 4.17 -21.35
CA SER A 416 38.54 3.26 -20.75
C SER A 416 38.18 1.77 -20.88
N LEU A 417 36.94 1.45 -21.26
CA LEU A 417 36.53 0.06 -21.50
C LEU A 417 37.32 -0.60 -22.63
N VAL A 418 37.95 0.18 -23.51
CA VAL A 418 38.89 -0.32 -24.52
C VAL A 418 40.20 0.46 -24.39
N GLU A 419 41.28 -0.26 -24.14
CA GLU A 419 42.62 0.30 -24.16
C GLU A 419 43.20 0.20 -25.57
N ARG A 420 44.03 1.17 -25.97
CA ARG A 420 44.79 1.10 -27.22
C ARG A 420 46.21 0.64 -26.94
N HIS A 421 46.68 -0.35 -27.70
CA HIS A 421 48.09 -0.73 -27.71
C HIS A 421 48.97 0.36 -28.36
N HIS A 422 50.29 0.25 -28.20
CA HIS A 422 51.24 1.21 -28.79
C HIS A 422 51.17 1.33 -30.33
N ASP A 423 50.59 0.34 -31.01
CA ASP A 423 50.34 0.33 -32.46
C ASP A 423 48.97 0.93 -32.85
N GLY A 424 48.24 1.48 -31.88
CA GLY A 424 46.92 2.11 -32.04
C GLY A 424 45.74 1.14 -32.08
N ARG A 425 45.98 -0.18 -31.99
CA ARG A 425 44.91 -1.19 -32.06
C ARG A 425 44.15 -1.33 -30.73
N PRO A 426 42.82 -1.49 -30.76
CA PRO A 426 42.02 -1.85 -29.58
C PRO A 426 42.46 -3.17 -28.94
N ASP A 427 42.44 -3.24 -27.61
CA ASP A 427 42.70 -4.46 -26.88
C ASP A 427 41.56 -5.50 -27.03
N MET A 428 41.91 -6.77 -27.17
CA MET A 428 40.92 -7.83 -27.40
C MET A 428 39.99 -8.06 -26.20
N ILE A 429 40.47 -7.81 -24.98
CA ILE A 429 39.73 -8.03 -23.73
C ILE A 429 38.60 -7.00 -23.60
N GLY A 430 38.90 -5.71 -23.84
CA GLY A 430 37.91 -4.63 -23.87
C GLY A 430 36.92 -4.77 -25.02
N MET A 431 37.40 -5.13 -26.21
CA MET A 431 36.52 -5.38 -27.36
C MET A 431 35.52 -6.51 -27.12
N GLU A 432 35.92 -7.57 -26.44
CA GLU A 432 35.01 -8.65 -26.04
C GLU A 432 33.90 -8.15 -25.11
N ALA A 433 34.24 -7.32 -24.11
CA ALA A 433 33.28 -6.71 -23.20
C ALA A 433 32.31 -5.76 -23.94
N VAL A 434 32.82 -4.91 -24.83
CA VAL A 434 32.00 -4.02 -25.68
C VAL A 434 31.00 -4.81 -26.51
N ASN A 435 31.42 -5.92 -27.12
CA ASN A 435 30.54 -6.75 -27.92
C ASN A 435 29.41 -7.39 -27.09
N GLN A 436 29.69 -7.83 -25.86
CA GLN A 436 28.63 -8.32 -24.97
C GLN A 436 27.71 -7.20 -24.48
N LEU A 437 28.26 -6.04 -24.14
CA LEU A 437 27.46 -4.86 -23.77
C LEU A 437 26.50 -4.48 -24.90
N LEU A 438 26.95 -4.48 -26.16
CA LEU A 438 26.10 -4.18 -27.32
C LEU A 438 24.90 -5.14 -27.47
N VAL A 439 25.11 -6.44 -27.19
CA VAL A 439 24.02 -7.42 -27.16
C VAL A 439 23.03 -7.08 -26.05
N ALA A 440 23.53 -6.78 -24.84
CA ALA A 440 22.69 -6.42 -23.71
C ALA A 440 21.86 -5.14 -23.95
N LEU A 441 22.47 -4.09 -24.52
CA LEU A 441 21.78 -2.84 -24.88
C LEU A 441 20.66 -3.07 -25.92
N GLU A 442 20.73 -4.16 -26.69
CA GLU A 442 19.71 -4.51 -27.67
C GLU A 442 18.60 -5.39 -27.09
N VAL A 443 18.97 -6.39 -26.28
CA VAL A 443 18.03 -7.35 -25.70
C VAL A 443 17.22 -6.71 -24.58
N HIS A 444 17.86 -5.88 -23.74
CA HIS A 444 17.29 -5.34 -22.50
C HIS A 444 16.90 -3.85 -22.62
N ARG A 445 16.21 -3.48 -23.71
CA ARG A 445 15.85 -2.07 -23.97
C ARG A 445 14.82 -1.48 -22.98
N PHE A 446 14.09 -2.33 -22.27
CA PHE A 446 12.95 -1.93 -21.43
C PHE A 446 13.18 -2.11 -19.92
N ASP A 447 14.16 -2.93 -19.55
CA ASP A 447 14.46 -3.31 -18.18
C ASP A 447 15.91 -2.97 -17.79
N PHE A 448 16.70 -2.36 -18.67
CA PHE A 448 18.08 -1.98 -18.40
C PHE A 448 18.41 -0.60 -18.99
N CYS A 449 19.19 0.19 -18.24
CA CYS A 449 19.71 1.46 -18.73
C CYS A 449 21.20 1.56 -18.45
N PHE A 450 22.00 1.75 -19.49
CA PHE A 450 23.42 2.08 -19.37
C PHE A 450 23.65 3.59 -19.54
N ILE A 451 24.42 4.18 -18.63
CA ILE A 451 24.88 5.55 -18.71
C ILE A 451 26.41 5.53 -18.73
N GLY A 452 26.99 5.89 -19.88
CA GLY A 452 28.43 6.12 -20.00
C GLY A 452 28.76 7.58 -19.74
N ALA A 453 29.85 7.87 -19.03
CA ALA A 453 30.33 9.23 -18.83
C ALA A 453 31.78 9.40 -19.28
N GLY A 454 32.16 10.62 -19.64
CA GLY A 454 33.54 10.92 -20.03
C GLY A 454 33.72 12.31 -20.61
N TYR A 455 34.92 12.56 -21.12
CA TYR A 455 35.22 13.73 -21.94
C TYR A 455 34.66 13.55 -23.35
N GLU A 456 34.24 14.66 -23.96
CA GLU A 456 33.47 14.61 -25.20
C GLU A 456 34.25 13.99 -26.37
N GLN A 457 35.52 14.37 -26.54
CA GLN A 457 36.35 13.92 -27.65
C GLN A 457 36.68 12.42 -27.53
N GLU A 458 37.01 11.97 -26.33
CA GLU A 458 37.38 10.59 -26.01
C GLU A 458 36.19 9.65 -26.14
N VAL A 459 35.00 10.10 -25.73
CA VAL A 459 33.75 9.37 -25.97
C VAL A 459 33.44 9.29 -27.46
N ASP A 460 33.59 10.39 -28.21
CA ASP A 460 33.35 10.38 -29.66
C ASP A 460 34.34 9.46 -30.39
N GLU A 461 35.61 9.46 -30.01
CA GLU A 461 36.61 8.54 -30.52
C GLU A 461 36.25 7.08 -30.17
N PHE A 462 35.86 6.82 -28.93
CA PHE A 462 35.45 5.50 -28.47
C PHE A 462 34.24 4.94 -29.25
N LEU A 463 33.27 5.78 -29.59
CA LEU A 463 32.12 5.36 -30.41
C LEU A 463 32.53 4.89 -31.82
N THR A 464 33.70 5.27 -32.32
CA THR A 464 34.23 4.78 -33.61
C THR A 464 34.82 3.37 -33.53
N VAL A 465 35.11 2.86 -32.32
CA VAL A 465 35.70 1.53 -32.11
C VAL A 465 34.76 0.42 -32.60
N ASN A 466 33.45 0.61 -32.46
CA ASN A 466 32.44 -0.29 -33.01
C ASN A 466 31.24 0.53 -33.51
N PRO A 467 30.89 0.47 -34.82
CA PRO A 467 29.76 1.21 -35.39
C PRO A 467 28.42 0.96 -34.69
N GLY A 468 28.27 -0.20 -34.03
CA GLY A 468 27.08 -0.54 -33.27
C GLY A 468 26.84 0.34 -32.04
N LEU A 469 27.88 0.93 -31.44
CA LEU A 469 27.75 1.76 -30.23
C LEU A 469 27.00 3.05 -30.50
N ALA A 470 27.33 3.76 -31.57
CA ALA A 470 26.68 5.01 -31.95
C ALA A 470 25.16 4.83 -32.14
N GLY A 471 24.72 3.68 -32.67
CA GLY A 471 23.31 3.36 -32.85
C GLY A 471 22.54 3.03 -31.57
N ARG A 472 23.23 2.68 -30.46
CA ARG A 472 22.60 2.36 -29.16
C ARG A 472 22.54 3.57 -28.23
N PHE A 473 23.48 4.51 -28.37
CA PHE A 473 23.55 5.77 -27.62
C PHE A 473 23.03 6.94 -28.45
N ASN A 474 21.72 7.03 -28.62
CA ASN A 474 21.08 8.13 -29.37
C ASN A 474 20.91 9.42 -28.55
N ARG A 475 21.21 9.40 -27.25
CA ARG A 475 21.15 10.57 -26.35
C ARG A 475 22.54 10.85 -25.79
N LYS A 476 23.03 12.07 -26.03
CA LYS A 476 24.29 12.59 -25.51
C LYS A 476 24.01 13.91 -24.79
N LEU A 477 24.07 13.89 -23.47
CA LEU A 477 23.87 15.06 -22.61
C LEU A 477 25.22 15.75 -22.41
N ARG A 478 25.29 17.03 -22.82
CA ARG A 478 26.51 17.82 -22.72
C ARG A 478 26.52 18.64 -21.44
N PHE A 479 27.66 18.59 -20.75
CA PHE A 479 27.94 19.33 -19.53
C PHE A 479 29.00 20.37 -19.83
N GLU A 480 28.58 21.63 -19.91
CA GLU A 480 29.49 22.75 -20.10
C GLU A 480 30.24 23.09 -18.80
N SER A 481 31.37 23.77 -18.93
CA SER A 481 32.10 24.34 -17.80
C SER A 481 31.26 25.43 -17.13
N TYR A 482 31.25 25.45 -15.80
CA TYR A 482 30.47 26.43 -15.05
C TYR A 482 30.96 27.86 -15.31
N THR A 483 30.01 28.79 -15.30
CA THR A 483 30.31 30.22 -15.24
C THR A 483 30.89 30.60 -13.88
N PRO A 484 31.64 31.72 -13.78
CA PRO A 484 32.14 32.20 -12.49
C PRO A 484 31.03 32.37 -11.43
N ASP A 485 29.83 32.79 -11.86
CA ASP A 485 28.68 33.00 -11.01
C ASP A 485 28.12 31.68 -10.48
N GLU A 486 28.00 30.67 -11.34
CA GLU A 486 27.60 29.31 -10.96
C GLU A 486 28.61 28.67 -10.00
N LEU A 487 29.91 28.91 -10.16
CA LEU A 487 30.94 28.40 -9.24
C LEU A 487 30.85 29.05 -7.86
N VAL A 488 30.59 30.35 -7.79
CA VAL A 488 30.33 31.06 -6.53
C VAL A 488 29.06 30.51 -5.89
N GLU A 489 28.01 30.27 -6.68
CA GLU A 489 26.77 29.67 -6.20
C GLU A 489 26.99 28.26 -5.65
N ILE A 490 27.76 27.41 -6.36
CA ILE A 490 28.14 26.07 -5.88
C ILE A 490 28.89 26.18 -4.55
N ALA A 491 29.85 27.10 -4.42
CA ALA A 491 30.59 27.32 -3.19
C ALA A 491 29.67 27.74 -2.03
N VAL A 492 28.72 28.66 -2.29
CA VAL A 492 27.73 29.09 -1.27
C VAL A 492 26.85 27.92 -0.85
N ARG A 493 26.27 27.20 -1.81
CA ARG A 493 25.40 26.03 -1.55
C ARG A 493 26.15 24.92 -0.80
N TYR A 494 27.45 24.75 -1.08
CA TYR A 494 28.30 23.80 -0.37
C TYR A 494 28.59 24.24 1.07
N GLY A 495 28.77 25.53 1.34
CA GLY A 495 29.03 26.07 2.67
C GLY A 495 27.81 26.08 3.60
N THR A 496 26.60 26.33 3.07
CA THR A 496 25.36 26.44 3.87
C THR A 496 25.12 25.29 4.87
N PRO A 497 25.11 24.00 4.47
CA PRO A 497 24.90 22.90 5.42
C PRO A 497 26.04 22.72 6.43
N ARG A 498 27.20 23.35 6.21
CA ARG A 498 28.36 23.35 7.11
C ARG A 498 28.36 24.53 8.09
N ALA A 499 27.29 25.32 8.09
CA ALA A 499 27.23 26.61 8.79
C ALA A 499 28.35 27.58 8.35
N THR A 500 28.78 27.50 7.09
CA THR A 500 29.82 28.35 6.52
C THR A 500 29.19 29.42 5.62
N VAL A 501 29.42 30.69 5.94
CA VAL A 501 28.88 31.85 5.22
C VAL A 501 30.03 32.63 4.59
N MET A 502 29.94 32.91 3.29
CA MET A 502 30.88 33.84 2.63
C MET A 502 30.34 35.27 2.67
N GLU A 503 31.12 36.18 3.23
CA GLU A 503 30.82 37.62 3.17
C GLU A 503 30.81 38.13 1.71
N PRO A 504 30.15 39.25 1.41
CA PRO A 504 30.07 39.77 0.03
C PRO A 504 31.43 39.94 -0.65
N ALA A 505 32.43 40.47 0.07
CA ALA A 505 33.80 40.64 -0.46
C ALA A 505 34.49 39.30 -0.76
N ALA A 506 34.21 38.25 0.02
CA ALA A 506 34.73 36.91 -0.23
C ALA A 506 34.11 36.26 -1.47
N ARG A 507 32.81 36.48 -1.70
CA ARG A 507 32.13 36.03 -2.93
C ARG A 507 32.70 36.72 -4.16
N GLU A 508 32.98 38.02 -4.07
CA GLU A 508 33.57 38.78 -5.16
C GLU A 508 35.01 38.34 -5.45
N ALA A 509 35.81 38.08 -4.41
CA ALA A 509 37.16 37.53 -4.57
C ALA A 509 37.15 36.17 -5.28
N LEU A 510 36.21 35.28 -4.93
CA LEU A 510 36.04 34.00 -5.62
C LEU A 510 35.61 34.19 -7.07
N ARG A 511 34.64 35.09 -7.33
CA ARG A 511 34.15 35.40 -8.68
C ARG A 511 35.26 35.94 -9.58
N ALA A 512 36.06 36.88 -9.08
CA ALA A 512 37.20 37.43 -9.81
C ALA A 512 38.22 36.34 -10.16
N ALA A 513 38.53 35.45 -9.21
CA ALA A 513 39.42 34.33 -9.45
C ALA A 513 38.88 33.33 -10.49
N CYS A 514 37.61 32.94 -10.38
CA CYS A 514 36.97 32.07 -11.36
C CYS A 514 36.91 32.71 -12.75
N THR A 515 36.73 34.02 -12.84
CA THR A 515 36.79 34.77 -14.11
C THR A 515 38.19 34.71 -14.71
N ALA A 516 39.23 34.95 -13.93
CA ALA A 516 40.62 34.84 -14.37
C ALA A 516 40.96 33.42 -14.85
N LEU A 517 40.54 32.38 -14.11
CA LEU A 517 40.70 30.97 -14.49
C LEU A 517 40.00 30.62 -15.79
N ARG A 518 38.80 31.16 -16.03
CA ARG A 518 38.05 30.94 -17.28
C ARG A 518 38.76 31.57 -18.48
N THR A 519 39.42 32.71 -18.29
CA THR A 519 40.22 33.35 -19.36
C THR A 519 41.59 32.73 -19.58
N HIS A 520 42.10 31.97 -18.61
CA HIS A 520 43.38 31.27 -18.72
C HIS A 520 43.25 30.06 -19.66
N LEU A 521 44.23 29.89 -20.55
CA LEU A 521 44.36 28.71 -21.41
C LEU A 521 45.62 27.95 -21.00
N ALA A 522 45.46 26.66 -20.73
CA ALA A 522 46.56 25.75 -20.48
C ALA A 522 47.28 25.39 -21.79
N PRO A 523 48.49 24.78 -21.72
CA PRO A 523 49.27 24.42 -22.91
C PRO A 523 48.56 23.50 -23.91
N ASP A 524 47.61 22.69 -23.42
CA ASP A 524 46.77 21.80 -24.23
C ASP A 524 45.52 22.48 -24.82
N GLY A 525 45.35 23.78 -24.58
CA GLY A 525 44.21 24.58 -25.03
C GLY A 525 42.97 24.49 -24.14
N SER A 526 43.01 23.72 -23.04
CA SER A 526 41.91 23.66 -22.08
C SER A 526 41.83 24.95 -21.25
N HIS A 527 40.61 25.32 -20.83
CA HIS A 527 40.44 26.47 -19.94
C HIS A 527 40.96 26.14 -18.54
N GLY A 528 41.54 27.13 -17.86
CA GLY A 528 42.05 26.96 -16.50
C GLY A 528 41.00 26.44 -15.52
N ILE A 529 39.73 26.77 -15.75
CA ILE A 529 38.64 26.25 -14.91
C ILE A 529 38.41 24.73 -15.05
N ASP A 530 38.67 24.17 -16.24
CA ASP A 530 38.56 22.74 -16.51
C ASP A 530 39.73 21.98 -15.89
N VAL A 531 40.94 22.55 -15.98
CA VAL A 531 42.14 22.05 -15.29
C VAL A 531 41.92 22.00 -13.78
N MET A 532 41.27 23.04 -13.24
CA MET A 532 40.90 23.11 -11.82
C MET A 532 39.71 22.21 -11.45
N GLN A 533 39.04 21.59 -12.43
CA GLN A 533 37.92 20.67 -12.26
C GLN A 533 36.62 21.32 -11.72
N ASN A 534 36.27 22.51 -12.24
CA ASN A 534 34.93 23.11 -12.15
C ASN A 534 34.32 23.09 -10.71
N GLY A 535 33.18 22.44 -10.49
CA GLY A 535 32.52 22.43 -9.18
C GLY A 535 33.38 21.78 -8.08
N ARG A 536 34.31 20.89 -8.43
CA ARG A 536 35.28 20.35 -7.47
C ARG A 536 36.25 21.44 -7.00
N PHE A 537 36.67 22.37 -7.88
CA PHE A 537 37.44 23.55 -7.49
C PHE A 537 36.70 24.39 -6.45
N ALA A 538 35.44 24.73 -6.70
CA ALA A 538 34.63 25.53 -5.79
C ALA A 538 34.56 24.90 -4.38
N ARG A 539 34.31 23.58 -4.29
CA ARG A 539 34.30 22.84 -3.01
C ARG A 539 35.67 22.85 -2.32
N ASN A 540 36.71 22.57 -3.09
CA ASN A 540 38.10 22.54 -2.64
C ASN A 540 38.57 23.90 -2.09
N VAL A 541 38.09 25.01 -2.65
CA VAL A 541 38.36 26.37 -2.17
C VAL A 541 37.63 26.63 -0.85
N VAL A 542 36.36 26.25 -0.73
CA VAL A 542 35.60 26.40 0.52
C VAL A 542 36.28 25.64 1.67
N GLU A 543 36.64 24.37 1.47
CA GLU A 543 37.30 23.56 2.50
C GLU A 543 38.67 24.12 2.92
N ARG A 544 39.42 24.69 1.97
CA ARG A 544 40.68 25.39 2.26
C ARG A 544 40.43 26.67 3.05
N ALA A 545 39.45 27.47 2.62
CA ALA A 545 39.10 28.71 3.28
C ALA A 545 38.56 28.48 4.70
N GLU A 546 37.83 27.40 4.96
CA GLU A 546 37.42 26.98 6.30
C GLU A 546 38.64 26.74 7.21
N ARG A 547 39.66 26.01 6.75
CA ARG A 547 40.89 25.81 7.52
C ARG A 547 41.63 27.13 7.82
N LEU A 548 41.60 28.06 6.87
CA LEU A 548 42.21 29.38 7.03
C LEU A 548 41.41 30.25 8.02
N ARG A 549 40.07 30.23 7.94
CA ARG A 549 39.17 30.83 8.92
C ARG A 549 39.46 30.27 10.32
N ASP A 550 39.52 28.95 10.47
CA ASP A 550 39.73 28.32 11.77
C ASP A 550 41.07 28.73 12.38
N SER A 551 42.13 28.80 11.55
CA SER A 551 43.45 29.30 11.97
C SER A 551 43.39 30.77 12.40
N ARG A 552 42.68 31.62 11.64
CA ARG A 552 42.43 33.04 11.92
C ARG A 552 41.69 33.23 13.25
N VAL A 553 40.59 32.49 13.44
CA VAL A 553 39.74 32.57 14.64
C VAL A 553 40.46 32.03 15.87
N ALA A 554 41.21 30.93 15.74
CA ALA A 554 42.06 30.42 16.82
C ALA A 554 43.13 31.45 17.23
N GLY A 555 43.70 32.18 16.27
CA GLY A 555 44.62 33.29 16.54
C GLY A 555 43.96 34.42 17.35
N GLN A 556 42.75 34.82 16.96
CA GLN A 556 41.94 35.83 17.66
C GLN A 556 41.64 35.41 19.11
N HIS A 557 41.18 34.17 19.32
CA HIS A 557 40.90 33.63 20.65
C HIS A 557 42.14 33.59 21.56
N ARG A 558 43.32 33.24 21.01
CA ARG A 558 44.57 33.21 21.79
C ARG A 558 45.06 34.60 22.17
N ALA A 559 44.78 35.61 21.34
CA ALA A 559 45.15 36.99 21.60
C ALA A 559 44.26 37.63 22.68
N ASP A 560 42.97 37.32 22.68
CA ASP A 560 42.01 37.84 23.66
C ASP A 560 40.89 36.83 23.93
N ASN A 561 40.78 36.38 25.18
CA ASN A 561 39.86 35.32 25.60
C ASN A 561 38.43 35.88 25.67
N GLY A 562 37.53 35.35 24.83
CA GLY A 562 36.16 35.84 24.68
C GLY A 562 35.94 36.81 23.51
N SER A 563 36.99 37.10 22.72
CA SER A 563 36.90 37.96 21.52
C SER A 563 36.23 37.31 20.31
N VAL A 564 35.97 35.99 20.33
CA VAL A 564 35.40 35.24 19.21
C VAL A 564 33.89 35.18 19.29
N THR A 565 33.22 35.59 18.21
CA THR A 565 31.76 35.52 18.08
C THR A 565 31.31 34.29 17.29
N VAL A 566 30.02 33.94 17.35
CA VAL A 566 29.43 32.89 16.48
C VAL A 566 29.59 33.27 15.01
N GLU A 567 29.46 34.55 14.68
CA GLU A 567 29.66 35.05 13.32
C GLU A 567 31.10 34.82 12.82
N ASP A 568 32.10 34.98 13.68
CA ASP A 568 33.50 34.69 13.33
C ASP A 568 33.73 33.21 13.01
N LEU A 569 33.06 32.31 13.73
CA LEU A 569 33.13 30.85 13.52
C LEU A 569 32.45 30.43 12.22
N GLN A 570 31.52 31.21 11.69
CA GLN A 570 30.77 30.89 10.48
C GLN A 570 31.34 31.58 9.23
N THR A 571 31.95 32.76 9.38
CA THR A 571 32.23 33.65 8.25
C THR A 571 33.58 33.42 7.59
N LEU A 572 33.59 33.13 6.29
CA LEU A 572 34.75 33.21 5.43
C LEU A 572 34.95 34.65 4.94
N ARG A 573 36.14 35.21 5.19
CA ARG A 573 36.50 36.55 4.73
C ARG A 573 37.25 36.51 3.40
N ALA A 574 37.32 37.64 2.70
CA ALA A 574 38.00 37.74 1.41
C ALA A 574 39.44 37.21 1.47
N ARG A 575 40.19 37.52 2.54
CA ARG A 575 41.55 37.01 2.74
C ARG A 575 41.64 35.48 2.82
N ASP A 576 40.62 34.83 3.37
CA ASP A 576 40.58 33.38 3.55
C ASP A 576 40.36 32.72 2.18
N ILE A 577 39.46 33.26 1.37
CA ILE A 577 39.19 32.81 -0.01
C ILE A 577 40.37 33.05 -0.94
N THR A 578 40.92 34.27 -0.99
CA THR A 578 42.02 34.60 -1.91
C THR A 578 43.21 33.68 -1.68
N ARG A 579 43.58 33.44 -0.41
CA ARG A 579 44.66 32.52 -0.06
C ARG A 579 44.31 31.07 -0.40
N ALA A 580 43.09 30.62 -0.13
CA ALA A 580 42.64 29.28 -0.50
C ALA A 580 42.71 29.02 -2.02
N VAL A 581 42.35 30.01 -2.83
CA VAL A 581 42.46 29.93 -4.29
C VAL A 581 43.92 29.85 -4.73
N ILE A 582 44.79 30.73 -4.20
CA ILE A 582 46.23 30.72 -4.54
C ILE A 582 46.84 29.36 -4.22
N GLU A 583 46.55 28.81 -3.04
CA GLU A 583 47.04 27.48 -2.63
C GLU A 583 46.51 26.38 -3.56
N ALA A 584 45.22 26.40 -3.91
CA ALA A 584 44.63 25.40 -4.81
C ALA A 584 45.22 25.45 -6.23
N CYS A 585 45.42 26.66 -6.79
CA CYS A 585 45.96 26.82 -8.14
C CYS A 585 47.47 26.51 -8.20
N ALA A 586 48.22 26.81 -7.13
CA ALA A 586 49.63 26.45 -7.03
C ALA A 586 49.85 24.93 -7.09
N GLU A 587 49.01 24.13 -6.42
CA GLU A 587 49.07 22.65 -6.48
C GLU A 587 48.90 22.09 -7.91
N LYS A 588 48.13 22.80 -8.74
CA LYS A 588 47.85 22.43 -10.13
C LYS A 588 48.74 23.16 -11.14
N HIS A 589 49.73 23.92 -10.68
CA HIS A 589 50.65 24.71 -11.51
C HIS A 589 49.93 25.69 -12.46
N VAL A 590 48.76 26.20 -12.04
CA VAL A 590 48.00 27.22 -12.80
C VAL A 590 48.36 28.60 -12.21
N PRO A 591 49.13 29.44 -12.92
CA PRO A 591 49.54 30.73 -12.40
C PRO A 591 48.37 31.71 -12.43
N LEU A 592 47.94 32.17 -11.25
CA LEU A 592 47.00 33.27 -11.10
C LEU A 592 47.72 34.45 -10.42
N MET A 593 47.71 35.60 -11.07
CA MET A 593 47.97 36.87 -10.39
C MET A 593 46.62 37.43 -9.92
N LEU A 594 46.33 37.27 -8.63
CA LEU A 594 45.09 37.73 -7.97
C LEU A 594 45.28 39.07 -7.27
#